data_AF-A0A0N5CJR5-F1
#
_entry.id   AF-A0A0N5CJR5-F1
#
_cell.length_a   1.000
_cell.length_b   1.000
_cell.length_c   1.000
_cell.angle_alpha   90.00
_cell.angle_beta   90.00
_cell.angle_gamma   90.00
#
_symmetry.space_group_name_H-M   'P 1'
#
loop_
_entity.id
_entity.type
_entity.pdbx_description
1 polymer ?
#
loop_
_entity_poly.entity_id
_entity_poly.type
_entity_poly.pdbx_seq_one_letter_code
_entity_poly.pdbx_strand_id
1 'polypeptide(L)'
;MYFKLKLTNLATILVIVTFFCLAYLIWTTEEHFPEVVIELHDLLSYILLATELGGRAILDVSQLSNLETFTKKGFIADKTEILTRADLLSNQLIFDVLQRYPGLRVISEERKEKLNLVDHERYLQDEKFYVFIKNIVDLFPSRRYPLSKLAVWVDPLDATQEFTGYSCSIRKTIQGLFQYVSVMLCITVDNEPIFGSILRPFSGERVYGLSDFGIIRGNGEKWSRNILLNNSKIVLVSRSHSGDIKRLLNASSLRNLMVEFAGGSGYKTLRLLNGSAELYMHKTNIKKWDTCADDALLRSVGGLMLDFKGNLLNYDPDGNYILRDGFIAAVQYPFTYFQRLKDALSDEILSDPYFFSLNNMNNVTAKLNEIALHKFQLASEFLTLYGQLQTIFDSYRYNLSKTKTVLGYSATSAAVIDNRDLEPVIRVAVSADGTFSLSADGIEPQVLEKHPPLTCQFRPFGILEPRCAREARRDVAKTLPVICEIASIKYKLQQLHKESEQLTSHDYSELG
;
A
#
# COMPACT_ATOMS: atom_id res chain seq x y z
N MET A 1 41.27 -0.75 -66.24
CA MET A 1 41.83 -0.40 -64.91
C MET A 1 41.61 -1.59 -63.99
N TYR A 2 42.61 -2.47 -63.84
CA TYR A 2 42.48 -3.68 -63.01
C TYR A 2 42.71 -3.30 -61.54
N PHE A 3 41.65 -3.31 -60.73
CA PHE A 3 41.76 -3.15 -59.29
C PHE A 3 42.41 -4.40 -58.68
N LYS A 4 43.70 -4.32 -58.33
CA LYS A 4 44.38 -5.33 -57.51
C LYS A 4 43.89 -5.19 -56.07
N LEU A 5 42.88 -5.98 -55.68
CA LEU A 5 42.50 -6.10 -54.29
C LEU A 5 43.65 -6.73 -53.49
N LYS A 6 44.24 -5.97 -52.57
CA LYS A 6 45.17 -6.50 -51.57
C LYS A 6 44.35 -7.22 -50.49
N LEU A 7 44.60 -8.52 -50.32
CA LEU A 7 43.93 -9.34 -49.30
C LEU A 7 44.00 -8.74 -47.89
N THR A 8 45.10 -8.05 -47.57
CA THR A 8 45.29 -7.36 -46.27
C THR A 8 44.25 -6.28 -46.00
N ASN A 9 43.84 -5.55 -47.05
CA ASN A 9 42.84 -4.49 -46.94
C ASN A 9 41.44 -5.09 -46.80
N LEU A 10 41.20 -6.25 -47.39
CA LEU A 10 39.92 -6.96 -47.28
C LEU A 10 39.75 -7.57 -45.88
N ALA A 11 40.83 -8.09 -45.30
CA ALA A 11 40.82 -8.57 -43.92
C ALA A 11 40.56 -7.44 -42.90
N THR A 12 41.15 -6.26 -43.09
CA THR A 12 40.90 -5.11 -42.20
C THR A 12 39.46 -4.61 -42.30
N ILE A 13 38.91 -4.54 -43.52
CA ILE A 13 37.49 -4.18 -43.72
C ILE A 13 36.59 -5.22 -43.05
N LEU A 14 36.89 -6.51 -43.18
CA LEU A 14 36.11 -7.57 -42.53
C LEU A 14 36.10 -7.40 -41.01
N VAL A 15 37.25 -7.13 -40.40
CA VAL A 15 37.37 -6.89 -38.95
C VAL A 15 36.54 -5.69 -38.52
N ILE A 16 36.63 -4.57 -39.24
CA ILE A 16 35.86 -3.36 -38.95
C ILE A 16 34.36 -3.65 -39.05
N VAL A 17 33.90 -4.32 -40.12
CA VAL A 17 32.50 -4.71 -40.30
C VAL A 17 32.04 -5.64 -39.18
N THR A 18 32.86 -6.61 -38.75
CA THR A 18 32.50 -7.46 -37.61
C THR A 18 32.36 -6.68 -36.31
N PHE A 19 33.23 -5.70 -36.03
CA PHE A 19 33.09 -4.85 -34.84
C PHE A 19 31.85 -3.96 -34.91
N PHE A 20 31.50 -3.41 -36.08
CA PHE A 20 30.25 -2.67 -36.27
C PHE A 20 29.02 -3.56 -36.14
N CYS A 21 29.05 -4.79 -36.68
CA CYS A 21 27.98 -5.77 -36.49
C CYS A 21 27.85 -6.19 -35.03
N LEU A 22 28.95 -6.33 -34.29
CA LEU A 22 28.93 -6.63 -32.86
C LEU A 22 28.37 -5.46 -32.04
N ALA A 23 28.79 -4.23 -32.35
CA ALA A 23 28.26 -3.02 -31.72
C ALA A 23 26.77 -2.82 -32.03
N TYR A 24 26.35 -3.08 -33.28
CA TYR A 24 24.95 -3.06 -33.68
C TYR A 24 24.15 -4.15 -32.98
N LEU A 25 24.67 -5.37 -32.87
CA LEU A 25 24.05 -6.45 -32.11
C LEU A 25 23.88 -6.06 -30.64
N ILE A 26 24.93 -5.57 -29.98
CA ILE A 26 24.86 -5.11 -28.57
C ILE A 26 23.84 -3.97 -28.40
N TRP A 27 23.74 -3.06 -29.37
CA TRP A 27 22.80 -1.93 -29.31
C TRP A 27 21.35 -2.34 -29.63
N THR A 28 21.14 -3.40 -30.41
CA THR A 28 19.81 -3.87 -30.82
C THR A 28 19.28 -5.01 -29.97
N THR A 29 20.14 -5.75 -29.29
CA THR A 29 19.74 -6.64 -28.21
C THR A 29 19.40 -5.76 -27.01
N GLU A 30 18.13 -5.44 -26.86
CA GLU A 30 17.53 -4.99 -25.59
C GLU A 30 17.61 -6.10 -24.52
N GLU A 31 18.75 -6.79 -24.38
CA GLU A 31 19.04 -7.58 -23.19
C GLU A 31 19.28 -6.60 -22.05
N HIS A 32 18.15 -6.16 -21.47
CA HIS A 32 18.13 -5.52 -20.18
C HIS A 32 18.87 -6.47 -19.23
N PHE A 33 19.98 -6.02 -18.65
CA PHE A 33 20.62 -6.74 -17.55
C PHE A 33 19.53 -7.17 -16.58
N PRO A 34 19.53 -8.44 -16.10
CA PRO A 34 18.48 -8.93 -15.24
C PRO A 34 18.29 -7.94 -14.09
N GLU A 35 17.09 -7.37 -14.02
CA GLU A 35 16.77 -6.32 -13.07
C GLU A 35 17.05 -6.84 -11.67
N VAL A 36 17.82 -6.09 -10.87
CA VAL A 36 18.21 -6.54 -9.54
C VAL A 36 16.95 -6.62 -8.68
N VAL A 37 16.53 -7.84 -8.33
CA VAL A 37 15.36 -8.08 -7.48
C VAL A 37 15.81 -8.14 -6.03
N ILE A 38 15.08 -7.43 -5.17
CA ILE A 38 15.37 -7.24 -3.75
C ILE A 38 14.28 -7.90 -2.93
N GLU A 39 14.68 -8.61 -1.86
CA GLU A 39 13.75 -9.04 -0.83
C GLU A 39 13.46 -7.90 0.14
N LEU A 40 12.18 -7.63 0.38
CA LEU A 40 11.72 -6.56 1.26
C LEU A 40 12.30 -6.70 2.67
N HIS A 41 12.43 -7.93 3.18
CA HIS A 41 13.01 -8.20 4.51
C HIS A 41 14.43 -7.66 4.68
N ASP A 42 15.26 -7.81 3.64
CA ASP A 42 16.62 -7.28 3.66
C ASP A 42 16.56 -5.76 3.77
N LEU A 43 15.81 -5.09 2.88
CA LEU A 43 15.68 -3.63 2.89
C LEU A 43 15.09 -3.11 4.21
N LEU A 44 14.07 -3.78 4.76
CA LEU A 44 13.48 -3.42 6.06
C LEU A 44 14.51 -3.48 7.18
N SER A 45 15.40 -4.48 7.18
CA SER A 45 16.46 -4.59 8.18
C SER A 45 17.37 -3.36 8.20
N TYR A 46 17.76 -2.85 7.01
CA TYR A 46 18.55 -1.61 6.89
C TYR A 46 17.74 -0.37 7.30
N ILE A 47 16.47 -0.28 6.92
CA ILE A 47 15.62 0.88 7.24
C ILE A 47 15.36 1.00 8.74
N LEU A 48 15.02 -0.11 9.41
CA LEU A 48 14.79 -0.14 10.85
C LEU A 48 16.08 0.17 11.61
N LEU A 49 17.21 -0.39 11.17
CA LEU A 49 18.53 -0.08 11.72
C LEU A 49 18.85 1.41 11.59
N ALA A 50 18.69 1.97 10.40
CA ALA A 50 18.95 3.38 10.12
C ALA A 50 18.07 4.31 10.97
N THR A 51 16.77 4.01 11.06
CA THR A 51 15.81 4.80 11.86
C THR A 51 16.25 4.89 13.31
N GLU A 52 16.61 3.76 13.91
CA GLU A 52 17.01 3.68 15.32
C GLU A 52 18.38 4.32 15.59
N LEU A 53 19.35 4.18 14.68
CA LEU A 53 20.63 4.89 14.80
C LEU A 53 20.45 6.40 14.71
N GLY A 54 19.58 6.88 13.81
CA GLY A 54 19.21 8.29 13.73
C GLY A 54 18.61 8.79 15.05
N GLY A 55 17.69 8.02 15.64
CA GLY A 55 17.11 8.35 16.94
C GLY A 55 18.13 8.38 18.08
N ARG A 56 19.08 7.44 18.12
CA ARG A 56 20.18 7.42 19.10
C ARG A 56 21.08 8.64 18.95
N ALA A 57 21.42 9.05 17.73
CA ALA A 57 22.19 10.26 17.48
C ALA A 57 21.50 11.52 18.03
N ILE A 58 20.18 11.65 17.82
CA ILE A 58 19.41 12.79 18.37
C ILE A 58 19.47 12.80 19.90
N LEU A 59 19.28 11.65 20.55
CA LEU A 59 19.37 11.54 22.01
C LEU A 59 20.76 11.92 22.51
N ASP A 60 21.82 11.43 21.88
CA ASP A 60 23.19 11.73 22.27
C ASP A 60 23.50 13.23 22.14
N VAL A 61 23.08 13.87 21.05
CA VAL A 61 23.29 15.31 20.86
C VAL A 61 22.46 16.13 21.85
N SER A 62 21.25 15.69 22.19
CA SER A 62 20.39 16.39 23.17
C SER A 62 20.97 16.40 24.58
N GLN A 63 21.84 15.46 24.92
CA GLN A 63 22.52 15.39 26.22
C GLN A 63 23.78 16.28 26.28
N LEU A 64 24.25 16.78 25.14
CA LEU A 64 25.35 17.73 25.10
C LEU A 64 24.88 19.10 25.58
N SER A 65 25.67 19.75 26.42
CA SER A 65 25.32 21.01 27.10
C SER A 65 25.14 22.22 26.16
N ASN A 66 25.58 22.13 24.91
CA ASN A 66 25.38 23.15 23.87
C ASN A 66 24.81 22.51 22.60
N LEU A 67 23.57 22.84 22.27
CA LEU A 67 22.99 22.55 20.95
C LEU A 67 23.61 23.51 19.94
N GLU A 68 24.68 23.07 19.27
CA GLU A 68 25.24 23.81 18.13
C GLU A 68 24.18 23.91 17.03
N THR A 69 23.75 25.15 16.74
CA THR A 69 22.76 25.46 15.71
C THR A 69 23.45 26.10 14.51
N PHE A 70 23.08 25.64 13.32
CA PHE A 70 23.50 26.12 12.02
C PHE A 70 22.26 26.71 11.31
N THR A 71 22.46 27.69 10.43
CA THR A 71 21.38 28.26 9.62
C THR A 71 21.55 27.83 8.17
N LYS A 72 20.50 27.26 7.57
CA LYS A 72 20.53 26.78 6.18
C LYS A 72 20.69 28.00 5.26
N LYS A 73 21.79 28.10 4.52
CA LYS A 73 22.00 29.20 3.56
C LYS A 73 21.17 28.98 2.30
N GLY A 74 20.07 29.73 2.19
CA GLY A 74 19.40 30.04 0.93
C GLY A 74 18.01 29.43 0.74
N PHE A 75 16.98 30.21 1.02
CA PHE A 75 15.70 30.25 0.28
C PHE A 75 15.09 31.66 0.43
N ILE A 76 14.38 32.11 -0.60
CA ILE A 76 13.87 33.48 -0.79
C ILE A 76 12.67 33.75 0.15
N ALA A 77 12.71 34.93 0.79
CA ALA A 77 11.65 35.63 1.52
C ALA A 77 11.00 34.89 2.72
N ASP A 78 11.55 35.20 3.91
CA ASP A 78 10.87 35.33 5.21
C ASP A 78 10.86 34.20 6.25
N LYS A 79 11.51 33.04 6.02
CA LYS A 79 11.83 32.06 7.09
C LYS A 79 13.18 31.38 6.89
N THR A 80 14.11 31.58 7.82
CA THR A 80 15.37 30.82 7.89
C THR A 80 15.12 29.42 8.44
N GLU A 81 15.34 28.38 7.63
CA GLU A 81 15.35 26.98 8.12
C GLU A 81 16.55 26.76 9.05
N ILE A 82 16.29 26.15 10.21
CA ILE A 82 17.28 25.88 11.25
C ILE A 82 17.79 24.46 11.04
N LEU A 83 19.09 24.28 11.18
CA LEU A 83 19.75 22.99 11.10
C LEU A 83 20.58 22.80 12.37
N THR A 84 20.65 21.59 12.93
CA THR A 84 21.46 21.33 14.12
C THR A 84 22.46 20.22 13.88
N ARG A 85 23.42 20.10 14.80
CA ARG A 85 24.30 18.93 14.86
C ARG A 85 23.52 17.61 14.93
N ALA A 86 22.32 17.60 15.53
CA ALA A 86 21.50 16.39 15.63
C ALA A 86 20.96 15.96 14.26
N ASP A 87 20.49 16.90 13.43
CA ASP A 87 20.04 16.62 12.07
C ASP A 87 21.19 16.04 11.23
N LEU A 88 22.38 16.67 11.31
CA LEU A 88 23.57 16.23 10.58
C LEU A 88 24.07 14.84 11.00
N LEU A 89 24.16 14.59 12.31
CA LEU A 89 24.63 13.31 12.83
C LEU A 89 23.63 12.19 12.54
N SER A 90 22.33 12.45 12.76
CA SER A 90 21.26 11.50 12.45
C SER A 90 21.28 11.12 10.97
N ASN A 91 21.33 12.14 10.10
CA ASN A 91 21.41 11.95 8.66
C ASN A 91 22.63 11.13 8.24
N GLN A 92 23.81 11.45 8.77
CA GLN A 92 25.04 10.75 8.43
C GLN A 92 24.96 9.26 8.80
N LEU A 93 24.53 8.93 10.02
CA LEU A 93 24.37 7.52 10.43
C LEU A 93 23.32 6.78 9.60
N ILE A 94 22.20 7.43 9.26
CA ILE A 94 21.19 6.85 8.37
C ILE A 94 21.79 6.54 7.00
N PHE A 95 22.48 7.50 6.38
CA PHE A 95 23.13 7.28 5.08
C PHE A 95 24.21 6.21 5.14
N ASP A 96 25.02 6.14 6.20
CA ASP A 96 26.08 5.14 6.34
C ASP A 96 25.52 3.71 6.40
N VAL A 97 24.29 3.54 6.88
CA VAL A 97 23.57 2.25 6.84
C VAL A 97 23.00 2.02 5.44
N LEU A 98 22.27 2.99 4.88
CA LEU A 98 21.55 2.80 3.61
C LEU A 98 22.50 2.69 2.40
N GLN A 99 23.65 3.35 2.42
CA GLN A 99 24.67 3.26 1.36
C GLN A 99 25.36 1.90 1.29
N ARG A 100 25.23 1.06 2.32
CA ARG A 100 25.68 -0.35 2.27
C ARG A 100 24.84 -1.17 1.30
N TYR A 101 23.68 -0.65 0.87
CA TYR A 101 22.82 -1.25 -0.13
C TYR A 101 23.09 -0.61 -1.51
N PRO A 102 23.88 -1.25 -2.40
CA PRO A 102 24.33 -0.63 -3.65
C PRO A 102 23.16 -0.36 -4.59
N GLY A 103 23.13 0.82 -5.22
CA GLY A 103 22.11 1.20 -6.19
C GLY A 103 20.76 1.61 -5.61
N LEU A 104 20.58 1.55 -4.28
CA LEU A 104 19.38 2.06 -3.62
C LEU A 104 19.28 3.58 -3.76
N ARG A 105 18.15 4.06 -4.29
CA ARG A 105 17.89 5.48 -4.43
C ARG A 105 17.43 6.05 -3.09
N VAL A 106 18.26 6.88 -2.47
CA VAL A 106 17.97 7.52 -1.17
C VAL A 106 17.84 9.02 -1.34
N ILE A 107 16.71 9.57 -0.91
CA ILE A 107 16.39 10.98 -0.91
C ILE A 107 16.25 11.42 0.54
N SER A 108 17.11 12.35 0.96
CA SER A 108 17.01 12.96 2.28
C SER A 108 16.98 14.47 2.21
N GLU A 109 16.48 15.09 3.28
CA GLU A 109 16.52 16.53 3.51
C GLU A 109 17.94 17.09 3.50
N GLU A 110 18.89 16.40 4.16
CA GLU A 110 20.23 16.93 4.43
C GLU A 110 21.28 16.33 3.48
N ARG A 111 21.42 16.92 2.29
CA ARG A 111 22.25 16.35 1.21
C ARG A 111 23.71 16.82 1.17
N LYS A 112 24.01 18.03 1.63
CA LYS A 112 25.29 18.71 1.32
C LYS A 112 26.24 18.82 2.51
N GLU A 113 25.72 18.78 3.72
CA GLU A 113 26.48 19.04 4.93
C GLU A 113 26.84 17.72 5.61
N LYS A 114 28.12 17.56 5.96
CA LYS A 114 28.64 16.36 6.64
C LYS A 114 29.48 16.79 7.84
N LEU A 115 29.45 15.98 8.89
CA LEU A 115 30.37 16.18 10.02
C LEU A 115 31.73 15.59 9.67
N ASN A 116 32.80 16.32 9.97
CA ASN A 116 34.17 15.92 9.64
C ASN A 116 34.66 14.70 10.44
N LEU A 117 34.09 14.47 11.64
CA LEU A 117 34.46 13.37 12.53
C LEU A 117 33.19 12.83 13.20
N VAL A 118 32.87 11.57 12.92
CA VAL A 118 31.82 10.80 13.59
C VAL A 118 32.47 9.56 14.20
N ASP A 119 32.26 9.37 15.50
CA ASP A 119 32.71 8.16 16.20
C ASP A 119 31.72 7.02 15.93
N HIS A 120 31.94 6.30 14.82
CA HIS A 120 31.07 5.20 14.42
C HIS A 120 31.14 4.00 15.38
N GLU A 121 32.26 3.80 16.09
CA GLU A 121 32.43 2.65 16.99
C GLU A 121 31.41 2.70 18.13
N ARG A 122 31.09 3.90 18.63
CA ARG A 122 30.05 4.13 19.64
C ARG A 122 28.68 3.58 19.23
N TYR A 123 28.37 3.54 17.93
CA TYR A 123 27.05 3.17 17.41
C TYR A 123 26.96 1.72 16.89
N LEU A 124 28.08 1.02 16.75
CA LEU A 124 28.13 -0.31 16.13
C LEU A 124 27.97 -1.49 17.11
N GLN A 125 27.99 -1.25 18.43
CA GLN A 125 28.19 -2.29 19.45
C GLN A 125 26.94 -2.66 20.28
N ASP A 126 25.89 -3.18 19.67
CA ASP A 126 24.73 -3.69 20.43
C ASP A 126 24.10 -4.93 19.78
N GLU A 127 24.55 -6.13 20.16
CA GLU A 127 23.99 -7.40 19.65
C GLU A 127 22.49 -7.54 19.93
N LYS A 128 22.02 -7.07 21.10
CA LYS A 128 20.61 -7.15 21.48
C LYS A 128 19.73 -6.37 20.51
N PHE A 129 20.29 -5.31 19.95
CA PHE A 129 19.60 -4.43 19.04
C PHE A 129 19.43 -5.03 17.63
N TYR A 130 20.42 -5.76 17.12
CA TYR A 130 20.24 -6.52 15.87
C TYR A 130 19.17 -7.62 16.02
N VAL A 131 19.13 -8.28 17.18
CA VAL A 131 18.08 -9.27 17.50
C VAL A 131 16.70 -8.61 17.55
N PHE A 132 16.59 -7.42 18.14
CA PHE A 132 15.35 -6.64 18.16
C PHE A 132 14.85 -6.33 16.74
N ILE A 133 15.73 -5.79 15.88
CA ILE A 133 15.36 -5.45 14.49
C ILE A 133 14.89 -6.70 13.76
N LYS A 134 15.65 -7.80 13.85
CA LYS A 134 15.29 -9.07 13.22
C LYS A 134 13.90 -9.54 13.65
N ASN A 135 13.63 -9.53 14.96
CA ASN A 135 12.34 -9.95 15.50
C ASN A 135 11.17 -9.12 14.93
N ILE A 136 11.37 -7.82 14.71
CA ILE A 136 10.34 -6.97 14.10
C ILE A 136 10.20 -7.24 12.59
N VAL A 137 11.31 -7.40 11.86
CA VAL A 137 11.29 -7.70 10.42
C VAL A 137 10.58 -9.03 10.15
N ASP A 138 10.82 -10.04 10.98
CA ASP A 138 10.21 -11.37 10.90
C ASP A 138 8.67 -11.35 11.02
N LEU A 139 8.08 -10.28 11.58
CA LEU A 139 6.64 -10.11 11.68
C LEU A 139 5.99 -9.66 10.36
N PHE A 140 6.75 -9.09 9.42
CA PHE A 140 6.26 -8.64 8.13
C PHE A 140 6.32 -9.75 7.06
N PRO A 141 5.42 -9.75 6.06
CA PRO A 141 5.51 -10.69 4.95
C PRO A 141 6.70 -10.36 4.05
N SER A 142 7.40 -11.39 3.56
CA SER A 142 8.41 -11.20 2.53
C SER A 142 7.75 -10.89 1.18
N ARG A 143 8.31 -9.92 0.45
CA ARG A 143 7.91 -9.49 -0.89
C ARG A 143 9.16 -9.22 -1.72
N ARG A 144 9.04 -9.31 -3.04
CA ARG A 144 10.15 -9.04 -3.95
C ARG A 144 9.82 -7.85 -4.85
N TYR A 145 10.77 -6.93 -4.96
CA TYR A 145 10.62 -5.75 -5.80
C TYR A 145 11.89 -5.53 -6.63
N PRO A 146 11.77 -5.05 -7.88
CA PRO A 146 12.93 -4.60 -8.63
C PRO A 146 13.50 -3.32 -8.03
N LEU A 147 14.83 -3.24 -7.96
CA LEU A 147 15.57 -2.12 -7.37
C LEU A 147 15.30 -0.79 -8.07
N SER A 148 15.10 -0.82 -9.39
CA SER A 148 14.82 0.36 -10.23
C SER A 148 13.57 1.13 -9.79
N LYS A 149 12.59 0.42 -9.24
CA LYS A 149 11.30 0.97 -8.80
C LYS A 149 11.30 1.47 -7.35
N LEU A 150 12.35 1.16 -6.60
CA LEU A 150 12.45 1.48 -5.19
C LEU A 150 13.12 2.84 -4.98
N ALA A 151 12.51 3.66 -4.12
CA ALA A 151 13.16 4.83 -3.57
C ALA A 151 12.87 4.97 -2.08
N VAL A 152 13.86 5.45 -1.33
CA VAL A 152 13.78 5.68 0.11
C VAL A 152 13.77 7.17 0.40
N TRP A 153 12.78 7.63 1.14
CA TRP A 153 12.69 9.01 1.63
C TRP A 153 13.07 9.06 3.10
N VAL A 154 13.88 10.04 3.47
CA VAL A 154 14.47 10.17 4.80
C VAL A 154 14.30 11.59 5.32
N ASP A 155 13.58 11.72 6.42
CA ASP A 155 13.67 12.87 7.32
C ASP A 155 14.47 12.45 8.57
N PRO A 156 15.73 12.91 8.70
CA PRO A 156 16.60 12.51 9.79
C PRO A 156 16.19 13.11 11.15
N LEU A 157 15.44 14.21 11.17
CA LEU A 157 14.94 14.87 12.37
C LEU A 157 13.76 15.78 11.99
N ASP A 158 12.55 15.25 12.13
CA ASP A 158 11.32 16.04 12.03
C ASP A 158 11.16 16.91 13.29
N ALA A 159 10.65 18.13 13.09
CA ALA A 159 10.44 19.13 14.13
C ALA A 159 11.74 19.76 14.71
N THR A 160 12.71 20.12 13.86
CA THR A 160 13.96 20.80 14.26
C THR A 160 13.74 22.09 15.06
N GLN A 161 12.69 22.85 14.75
CA GLN A 161 12.33 24.07 15.51
C GLN A 161 11.91 23.73 16.94
N GLU A 162 11.07 22.72 17.09
CA GLU A 162 10.64 22.20 18.38
C GLU A 162 11.81 21.60 19.17
N PHE A 163 12.73 20.88 18.52
CA PHE A 163 13.95 20.33 19.13
C PHE A 163 14.85 21.43 19.71
N THR A 164 15.11 22.48 18.95
CA THR A 164 15.94 23.63 19.40
C THR A 164 15.25 24.50 20.45
N GLY A 165 13.93 24.34 20.64
CA GLY A 165 13.13 25.24 21.46
C GLY A 165 12.97 26.62 20.81
N TYR A 166 13.33 26.80 19.55
CA TYR A 166 13.25 28.10 18.88
C TYR A 166 11.85 28.33 18.31
N SER A 167 11.12 29.33 18.82
CA SER A 167 9.83 29.73 18.25
C SER A 167 10.01 30.82 17.20
N CYS A 168 9.82 30.48 15.92
CA CYS A 168 9.88 31.45 14.83
C CYS A 168 8.75 32.50 14.92
N SER A 169 7.58 32.13 15.45
CA SER A 169 6.44 33.06 15.58
C SER A 169 6.67 34.13 16.64
N ILE A 170 7.45 33.84 17.68
CA ILE A 170 7.67 34.74 18.83
C ILE A 170 9.13 35.26 18.85
N ARG A 171 9.99 34.78 17.93
CA ARG A 171 11.44 35.04 17.87
C ARG A 171 12.11 34.89 19.25
N LYS A 172 11.75 33.83 19.98
CA LYS A 172 12.23 33.57 21.35
C LYS A 172 12.47 32.08 21.56
N THR A 173 13.53 31.76 22.31
CA THR A 173 13.81 30.40 22.77
C THR A 173 12.89 30.06 23.95
N ILE A 174 12.11 29.00 23.79
CA ILE A 174 11.33 28.32 24.83
C ILE A 174 12.01 27.00 25.20
N GLN A 175 11.50 26.29 26.19
CA GLN A 175 11.96 24.93 26.47
C GLN A 175 11.70 24.04 25.26
N GLY A 176 12.69 23.22 24.88
CA GLY A 176 12.59 22.27 23.78
C GLY A 176 11.35 21.39 23.91
N LEU A 177 10.61 21.24 22.82
CA LEU A 177 9.37 20.48 22.75
C LEU A 177 9.66 19.09 22.16
N PHE A 178 10.49 18.35 22.89
CA PHE A 178 11.02 17.04 22.49
C PHE A 178 9.97 15.99 22.14
N GLN A 179 8.73 16.16 22.61
CA GLN A 179 7.63 15.26 22.27
C GLN A 179 7.29 15.27 20.77
N TYR A 180 7.58 16.34 20.04
CA TYR A 180 7.26 16.44 18.62
C TYR A 180 8.34 15.87 17.70
N VAL A 181 9.54 15.63 18.24
CA VAL A 181 10.69 15.19 17.46
C VAL A 181 10.51 13.75 17.01
N SER A 182 10.75 13.49 15.73
CA SER A 182 10.72 12.15 15.18
C SER A 182 11.78 11.91 14.10
N VAL A 183 12.10 10.65 13.85
CA VAL A 183 12.93 10.20 12.73
C VAL A 183 12.02 9.40 11.81
N MET A 184 12.00 9.75 10.53
CA MET A 184 11.03 9.19 9.58
C MET A 184 11.72 8.65 8.34
N LEU A 185 11.49 7.37 8.06
CA LEU A 185 11.97 6.71 6.84
C LEU A 185 10.81 6.06 6.11
N CYS A 186 10.84 6.12 4.80
CA CYS A 186 9.77 5.63 3.94
C CYS A 186 10.35 4.89 2.74
N ILE A 187 9.74 3.75 2.37
CA ILE A 187 10.04 3.05 1.11
C ILE A 187 8.88 3.30 0.16
N THR A 188 9.20 3.68 -1.07
CA THR A 188 8.26 3.83 -2.17
C THR A 188 8.54 2.81 -3.26
N VAL A 189 7.49 2.32 -3.92
CA VAL A 189 7.53 1.51 -5.14
C VAL A 189 6.72 2.25 -6.20
N ASP A 190 7.32 2.53 -7.37
CA ASP A 190 6.65 3.28 -8.45
C ASP A 190 6.00 4.59 -7.95
N ASN A 191 6.73 5.33 -7.10
CA ASN A 191 6.31 6.61 -6.49
C ASN A 191 5.20 6.51 -5.43
N GLU A 192 4.75 5.30 -5.09
CA GLU A 192 3.77 5.08 -4.04
C GLU A 192 4.42 4.62 -2.73
N PRO A 193 4.07 5.21 -1.58
CA PRO A 193 4.63 4.85 -0.29
C PRO A 193 4.06 3.50 0.17
N ILE A 194 4.92 2.48 0.23
CA ILE A 194 4.54 1.12 0.62
C ILE A 194 4.89 0.79 2.06
N PHE A 195 5.93 1.42 2.62
CA PHE A 195 6.37 1.18 3.99
C PHE A 195 6.82 2.47 4.66
N GLY A 196 6.48 2.64 5.93
CA GLY A 196 6.87 3.80 6.74
C GLY A 196 7.35 3.37 8.11
N SER A 197 8.40 4.03 8.59
CA SER A 197 8.97 3.87 9.93
C SER A 197 9.04 5.24 10.59
N ILE A 198 8.42 5.38 11.76
CA ILE A 198 8.49 6.58 12.59
C ILE A 198 8.99 6.19 13.97
N LEU A 199 10.07 6.82 14.40
CA LEU A 199 10.62 6.73 15.76
C LEU A 199 10.54 8.08 16.44
N ARG A 200 9.94 8.13 17.63
CA ARG A 200 10.01 9.28 18.54
C ARG A 200 11.09 9.03 19.59
N PRO A 201 12.31 9.56 19.43
CA PRO A 201 13.47 9.17 20.25
C PRO A 201 13.26 9.39 21.75
N PHE A 202 12.62 10.49 22.15
CA PHE A 202 12.45 10.87 23.57
C PHE A 202 11.36 10.09 24.30
N SER A 203 10.35 9.59 23.59
CA SER A 203 9.34 8.70 24.17
C SER A 203 9.67 7.21 23.98
N GLY A 204 10.56 6.89 23.04
CA GLY A 204 10.82 5.52 22.61
C GLY A 204 9.68 4.90 21.80
N GLU A 205 8.70 5.68 21.37
CA GLU A 205 7.58 5.19 20.55
C GLU A 205 8.07 4.88 19.13
N ARG A 206 7.78 3.66 18.66
CA ARG A 206 8.19 3.13 17.37
C ARG A 206 6.96 2.58 16.66
N VAL A 207 6.77 3.00 15.41
CA VAL A 207 5.62 2.58 14.62
C VAL A 207 6.09 2.31 13.20
N TYR A 208 5.76 1.11 12.72
CA TYR A 208 6.13 0.62 11.40
C TYR A 208 4.86 0.22 10.65
N GLY A 209 4.68 0.65 9.41
CA GLY A 209 3.53 0.32 8.58
C GLY A 209 3.95 -0.26 7.25
N LEU A 210 3.26 -1.32 6.83
CA LEU A 210 3.39 -1.89 5.50
C LEU A 210 2.02 -1.92 4.82
N SER A 211 1.95 -1.40 3.60
CA SER A 211 0.75 -1.40 2.77
C SER A 211 0.22 -2.82 2.56
N ASP A 212 -1.11 -2.98 2.61
CA ASP A 212 -1.84 -4.25 2.53
C ASP A 212 -1.53 -5.26 3.65
N PHE A 213 -0.83 -4.84 4.72
CA PHE A 213 -0.52 -5.69 5.86
C PHE A 213 -0.97 -5.09 7.19
N GLY A 214 -0.68 -3.81 7.41
CA GLY A 214 -1.02 -3.11 8.65
C GLY A 214 0.19 -2.52 9.35
N ILE A 215 -0.05 -2.11 10.59
CA ILE A 215 0.95 -1.45 11.44
C ILE A 215 1.39 -2.39 12.56
N ILE A 216 2.70 -2.40 12.82
CA ILE A 216 3.36 -3.03 13.96
C ILE A 216 4.01 -1.95 14.82
N ARG A 217 3.84 -2.05 16.13
CA ARG A 217 4.51 -1.20 17.12
C ARG A 217 5.85 -1.78 17.53
N GLY A 218 6.72 -0.97 18.13
CA GLY A 218 8.03 -1.41 18.62
C GLY A 218 8.01 -2.55 19.64
N ASN A 219 6.88 -2.84 20.28
CA ASN A 219 6.72 -4.01 21.16
C ASN A 219 6.28 -5.29 20.42
N GLY A 220 6.13 -5.24 19.09
CA GLY A 220 5.64 -6.33 18.25
C GLY A 220 4.11 -6.41 18.16
N GLU A 221 3.37 -5.57 18.87
CA GLU A 221 1.91 -5.57 18.81
C GLU A 221 1.40 -5.01 17.48
N LYS A 222 0.39 -5.67 16.92
CA LYS A 222 -0.33 -5.17 15.75
C LYS A 222 -1.29 -4.06 16.18
N TRP A 223 -1.33 -3.00 15.39
CA TRP A 223 -2.32 -1.94 15.57
C TRP A 223 -3.74 -2.47 15.40
N SER A 224 -4.66 -1.99 16.24
CA SER A 224 -6.07 -2.37 16.21
C SER A 224 -6.96 -1.18 15.90
N ARG A 225 -7.92 -1.38 15.00
CA ARG A 225 -8.92 -0.38 14.62
C ARG A 225 -9.79 0.07 15.80
N ASN A 226 -9.89 -0.74 16.86
CA ASN A 226 -10.67 -0.41 18.06
C ASN A 226 -10.19 0.86 18.75
N ILE A 227 -8.93 1.26 18.55
CA ILE A 227 -8.35 2.49 19.10
C ILE A 227 -9.10 3.74 18.58
N LEU A 228 -9.70 3.65 17.38
CA LEU A 228 -10.42 4.74 16.74
C LEU A 228 -11.89 4.86 17.17
N LEU A 229 -12.37 4.01 18.08
CA LEU A 229 -13.71 4.15 18.65
C LEU A 229 -13.86 5.41 19.52
N ASN A 230 -12.72 6.02 19.87
CA ASN A 230 -12.71 7.30 20.55
C ASN A 230 -13.01 8.40 19.52
N ASN A 231 -14.22 8.98 19.58
CA ASN A 231 -14.66 10.06 18.70
C ASN A 231 -14.01 11.39 19.09
N SER A 232 -12.68 11.48 19.05
CA SER A 232 -11.97 12.73 19.23
C SER A 232 -12.41 13.69 18.14
N LYS A 233 -12.83 14.91 18.48
CA LYS A 233 -13.25 15.94 17.52
C LYS A 233 -12.13 16.95 17.27
N ILE A 234 -10.91 16.46 17.07
CA ILE A 234 -9.71 17.31 17.03
C ILE A 234 -9.14 17.34 15.61
N VAL A 235 -8.90 18.55 15.09
CA VAL A 235 -8.10 18.79 13.89
C VAL A 235 -6.72 19.26 14.29
N LEU A 236 -5.71 18.49 13.90
CA LEU A 236 -4.32 18.85 14.07
C LEU A 236 -3.88 19.78 12.95
N VAL A 237 -3.23 20.86 13.34
CA VAL A 237 -2.67 21.88 12.45
C VAL A 237 -1.23 22.15 12.87
N SER A 238 -0.36 22.43 11.89
CA SER A 238 1.03 22.77 12.20
C SER A 238 1.12 24.04 13.05
N ARG A 239 1.95 24.01 14.11
CA ARG A 239 2.26 25.19 14.95
C ARG A 239 3.03 26.25 14.17
N SER A 240 4.04 25.81 13.45
CA SER A 240 4.99 26.70 12.75
C SER A 240 4.45 27.15 11.38
N HIS A 241 3.43 26.45 10.88
CA HIS A 241 2.83 26.67 9.57
C HIS A 241 1.31 26.46 9.58
N SER A 242 0.62 27.22 10.43
CA SER A 242 -0.82 27.04 10.66
C SER A 242 -1.70 27.38 9.45
N GLY A 243 -1.23 28.26 8.57
CA GLY A 243 -2.06 28.84 7.50
C GLY A 243 -3.37 29.42 8.06
N ASP A 244 -4.38 29.54 7.20
CA ASP A 244 -5.73 30.01 7.58
C ASP A 244 -6.74 28.86 7.71
N ILE A 245 -6.30 27.73 8.29
CA ILE A 245 -7.13 26.52 8.41
C ILE A 245 -8.36 26.76 9.30
N LYS A 246 -8.27 27.68 10.29
CA LYS A 246 -9.43 28.04 11.11
C LYS A 246 -10.56 28.65 10.28
N ARG A 247 -10.25 29.54 9.32
CA ARG A 247 -11.28 30.10 8.44
C ARG A 247 -11.85 29.02 7.51
N LEU A 248 -11.00 28.17 6.96
CA LEU A 248 -11.42 27.03 6.13
C LEU A 248 -12.41 26.12 6.87
N LEU A 249 -12.09 25.73 8.11
CA LEU A 249 -12.96 24.90 8.94
C LEU A 249 -14.30 25.57 9.23
N ASN A 250 -14.29 26.86 9.55
CA ASN A 250 -15.50 27.64 9.82
C ASN A 250 -16.42 27.78 8.60
N ALA A 251 -15.83 27.88 7.41
CA ALA A 251 -16.56 27.95 6.14
C ALA A 251 -17.10 26.58 5.69
N SER A 252 -16.54 25.48 6.23
CA SER A 252 -16.94 24.11 5.91
C SER A 252 -17.99 23.53 6.88
N SER A 253 -18.53 22.36 6.54
CA SER A 253 -19.37 21.57 7.45
C SER A 253 -18.62 21.00 8.67
N LEU A 254 -17.30 21.21 8.77
CA LEU A 254 -16.42 20.71 9.84
C LEU A 254 -16.19 21.72 10.99
N ARG A 255 -16.95 22.81 11.06
CA ARG A 255 -16.84 23.86 12.10
C ARG A 255 -16.91 23.38 13.55
N ASN A 256 -17.45 22.18 13.79
CA ASN A 256 -17.62 21.61 15.13
C ASN A 256 -16.33 20.94 15.66
N LEU A 257 -15.27 20.86 14.86
CA LEU A 257 -14.00 20.26 15.26
C LEU A 257 -13.11 21.29 15.96
N MET A 258 -12.47 20.89 17.04
CA MET A 258 -11.53 21.70 17.80
C MET A 258 -10.16 21.69 17.13
N VAL A 259 -9.58 22.86 16.90
CA VAL A 259 -8.23 22.98 16.33
C VAL A 259 -7.18 22.87 17.44
N GLU A 260 -6.27 21.91 17.29
CA GLU A 260 -5.08 21.75 18.13
C GLU A 260 -3.83 22.02 17.27
N PHE A 261 -2.92 22.86 17.78
CA PHE A 261 -1.67 23.14 17.09
C PHE A 261 -0.56 22.22 17.61
N ALA A 262 0.02 21.39 16.73
CA ALA A 262 1.13 20.48 17.05
C ALA A 262 2.32 20.63 16.08
N GLY A 263 3.53 20.47 16.62
CA GLY A 263 4.77 20.38 15.84
C GLY A 263 4.98 18.96 15.30
N GLY A 264 5.86 18.81 14.29
CA GLY A 264 6.25 17.52 13.69
C GLY A 264 5.15 16.83 12.87
N SER A 265 5.38 16.56 11.59
CA SER A 265 4.40 15.80 10.77
C SER A 265 4.18 14.40 11.35
N GLY A 266 5.28 13.71 11.72
CA GLY A 266 5.22 12.36 12.27
C GLY A 266 4.38 12.28 13.54
N TYR A 267 4.57 13.24 14.46
CA TYR A 267 3.74 13.31 15.67
C TYR A 267 2.24 13.49 15.34
N LYS A 268 1.90 14.35 14.38
CA LYS A 268 0.50 14.59 14.01
C LYS A 268 -0.13 13.33 13.40
N THR A 269 0.61 12.60 12.58
CA THR A 269 0.13 11.35 11.99
C THR A 269 -0.05 10.25 13.05
N LEU A 270 0.89 10.12 14.00
CA LEU A 270 0.76 9.19 15.12
C LEU A 270 -0.46 9.50 16.01
N ARG A 271 -0.81 10.78 16.19
CA ARG A 271 -2.01 11.19 16.93
C ARG A 271 -3.30 10.73 16.24
N LEU A 272 -3.34 10.72 14.91
CA LEU A 272 -4.46 10.15 14.14
C LEU A 272 -4.55 8.64 14.33
N LEU A 273 -3.43 7.93 14.18
CA LEU A 273 -3.37 6.47 14.35
C LEU A 273 -3.75 6.03 15.77
N ASN A 274 -3.44 6.84 16.77
CA ASN A 274 -3.81 6.60 18.17
C ASN A 274 -5.25 7.03 18.51
N GLY A 275 -6.06 7.47 17.53
CA GLY A 275 -7.46 7.87 17.74
C GLY A 275 -7.63 9.10 18.64
N SER A 276 -6.57 9.88 18.79
CA SER A 276 -6.55 11.07 19.65
C SER A 276 -6.79 12.36 18.88
N ALA A 277 -6.78 12.28 17.56
CA ALA A 277 -7.25 13.31 16.65
C ALA A 277 -7.98 12.67 15.46
N GLU A 278 -8.88 13.44 14.84
CA GLU A 278 -9.74 13.00 13.74
C GLU A 278 -9.11 13.31 12.39
N LEU A 279 -8.53 14.51 12.28
CA LEU A 279 -8.02 15.07 11.03
C LEU A 279 -6.67 15.73 11.24
N TYR A 280 -5.82 15.65 10.23
CA TYR A 280 -4.63 16.48 10.11
C TYR A 280 -4.77 17.30 8.83
N MET A 281 -4.70 18.63 8.94
CA MET A 281 -4.72 19.54 7.79
C MET A 281 -3.43 20.35 7.72
N HIS A 282 -2.92 20.53 6.50
CA HIS A 282 -1.72 21.30 6.23
C HIS A 282 -1.94 22.17 4.99
N LYS A 283 -1.81 23.51 5.09
CA LYS A 283 -2.07 24.44 3.97
C LYS A 283 -0.80 24.94 3.27
N THR A 284 0.32 24.98 3.97
CA THR A 284 1.55 25.57 3.45
C THR A 284 2.42 24.57 2.70
N ASN A 285 3.55 25.04 2.17
CA ASN A 285 4.58 24.18 1.61
C ASN A 285 5.10 23.20 2.67
N ILE A 286 5.21 21.94 2.27
CA ILE A 286 5.79 20.83 3.04
C ILE A 286 6.60 19.93 2.09
N LYS A 287 7.63 19.24 2.57
CA LYS A 287 8.47 18.41 1.71
C LYS A 287 7.98 16.96 1.70
N LYS A 288 8.33 16.21 0.65
CA LYS A 288 7.96 14.80 0.48
C LYS A 288 8.50 13.89 1.60
N TRP A 289 9.69 14.17 2.13
CA TRP A 289 10.25 13.39 3.24
C TRP A 289 9.46 13.58 4.54
N ASP A 290 8.82 14.74 4.74
CA ASP A 290 7.97 15.00 5.92
C ASP A 290 6.68 14.17 5.89
N THR A 291 6.19 13.75 4.71
CA THR A 291 4.87 13.11 4.56
C THR A 291 4.93 11.66 4.09
N CYS A 292 6.05 11.18 3.54
CA CYS A 292 6.10 9.84 2.94
C CYS A 292 5.87 8.73 3.96
N ALA A 293 6.60 8.76 5.09
CA ALA A 293 6.47 7.74 6.13
C ALA A 293 5.06 7.79 6.75
N ASP A 294 4.52 9.01 6.89
CA ASP A 294 3.19 9.25 7.41
C ASP A 294 2.10 8.66 6.50
N ASP A 295 2.17 8.93 5.19
CA ASP A 295 1.20 8.41 4.20
C ASP A 295 1.30 6.89 4.11
N ALA A 296 2.51 6.31 4.12
CA ALA A 296 2.69 4.85 4.18
C ALA A 296 1.97 4.22 5.38
N LEU A 297 2.11 4.83 6.56
CA LEU A 297 1.45 4.36 7.78
C LEU A 297 -0.07 4.47 7.68
N LEU A 298 -0.60 5.59 7.19
CA LEU A 298 -2.04 5.77 7.01
C LEU A 298 -2.61 4.75 6.01
N ARG A 299 -1.97 4.58 4.86
CA ARG A 299 -2.36 3.59 3.83
C ARG A 299 -2.40 2.19 4.40
N SER A 300 -1.45 1.84 5.26
CA SER A 300 -1.38 0.53 5.92
C SER A 300 -2.65 0.16 6.71
N VAL A 301 -3.44 1.15 7.15
CA VAL A 301 -4.69 0.93 7.91
C VAL A 301 -5.95 1.37 7.16
N GLY A 302 -5.84 1.75 5.89
CA GLY A 302 -6.93 2.24 5.04
C GLY A 302 -7.22 3.74 5.16
N GLY A 303 -6.35 4.49 5.84
CA GLY A 303 -6.33 5.95 5.82
C GLY A 303 -5.58 6.48 4.60
N LEU A 304 -5.69 7.79 4.33
CA LEU A 304 -5.03 8.43 3.19
C LEU A 304 -4.63 9.87 3.51
N MET A 305 -3.59 10.34 2.81
CA MET A 305 -3.33 11.77 2.60
C MET A 305 -3.80 12.19 1.20
N LEU A 306 -4.64 13.21 1.14
CA LEU A 306 -5.18 13.79 -0.09
C LEU A 306 -4.80 15.26 -0.17
N ASP A 307 -4.30 15.70 -1.32
CA ASP A 307 -4.11 17.13 -1.55
C ASP A 307 -5.46 17.88 -1.54
N PHE A 308 -5.44 19.23 -1.52
CA PHE A 308 -6.69 19.99 -1.58
C PHE A 308 -7.37 19.98 -2.96
N LYS A 309 -6.79 19.30 -3.95
CA LYS A 309 -7.42 19.00 -5.24
C LYS A 309 -8.11 17.62 -5.24
N GLY A 310 -7.88 16.80 -4.21
CA GLY A 310 -8.45 15.47 -4.03
C GLY A 310 -7.57 14.33 -4.54
N ASN A 311 -6.34 14.62 -4.98
CA ASN A 311 -5.40 13.62 -5.49
C ASN A 311 -4.55 13.02 -4.36
N LEU A 312 -4.07 11.80 -4.60
CA LEU A 312 -3.06 11.18 -3.75
C LEU A 312 -1.73 11.94 -3.87
N LEU A 313 -0.98 12.00 -2.76
CA LEU A 313 0.38 12.54 -2.79
C LEU A 313 1.28 11.65 -3.64
N ASN A 314 2.07 12.27 -4.52
CA ASN A 314 3.00 11.59 -5.41
C ASN A 314 4.44 11.72 -4.86
N TYR A 315 5.13 10.60 -4.67
CA TYR A 315 6.49 10.54 -4.14
C TYR A 315 7.54 10.23 -5.21
N ASP A 316 7.38 10.85 -6.39
CA ASP A 316 8.38 10.80 -7.46
C ASP A 316 9.74 11.37 -7.01
N PRO A 317 10.83 10.57 -7.03
CA PRO A 317 12.17 10.99 -6.63
C PRO A 317 12.85 11.96 -7.60
N ASP A 318 12.42 12.00 -8.86
CA ASP A 318 12.96 12.86 -9.92
C ASP A 318 12.14 14.16 -10.06
N GLY A 319 10.95 14.20 -9.45
CA GLY A 319 10.07 15.37 -9.42
C GLY A 319 10.41 16.43 -8.36
N ASN A 320 9.54 17.43 -8.23
CA ASN A 320 9.68 18.48 -7.21
C ASN A 320 9.47 17.92 -5.81
N TYR A 321 10.39 18.19 -4.88
CA TYR A 321 10.31 17.74 -3.49
C TYR A 321 9.31 18.51 -2.63
N ILE A 322 8.88 19.70 -3.06
CA ILE A 322 7.96 20.57 -2.32
C ILE A 322 6.53 20.30 -2.75
N LEU A 323 5.70 19.88 -1.80
CA LEU A 323 4.24 19.77 -1.92
C LEU A 323 3.62 21.14 -1.59
N ARG A 324 2.94 21.77 -2.57
CA ARG A 324 2.43 23.14 -2.47
C ARG A 324 0.91 23.24 -2.31
N ASP A 325 0.19 22.21 -2.73
CA ASP A 325 -1.27 22.24 -2.84
C ASP A 325 -1.98 22.07 -1.49
N GLY A 326 -1.23 21.96 -0.39
CA GLY A 326 -1.75 21.57 0.91
C GLY A 326 -2.34 20.15 0.89
N PHE A 327 -2.72 19.63 2.04
CA PHE A 327 -3.37 18.33 2.14
C PHE A 327 -4.23 18.17 3.40
N ILE A 328 -5.11 17.18 3.33
CA ILE A 328 -5.84 16.59 4.44
C ILE A 328 -5.40 15.14 4.61
N ALA A 329 -5.22 14.71 5.86
CA ALA A 329 -4.94 13.34 6.23
C ALA A 329 -5.98 12.85 7.25
N ALA A 330 -6.50 11.64 7.02
CA ALA A 330 -7.45 11.00 7.91
C ALA A 330 -7.28 9.48 7.89
N VAL A 331 -7.49 8.84 9.04
CA VAL A 331 -7.47 7.37 9.15
C VAL A 331 -8.80 6.75 8.70
N GLN A 332 -9.90 7.44 8.97
CA GLN A 332 -11.24 7.00 8.56
C GLN A 332 -11.83 8.02 7.58
N TYR A 333 -12.55 7.51 6.57
CA TYR A 333 -13.35 8.31 5.64
C TYR A 333 -12.63 9.53 5.02
N PRO A 334 -11.36 9.42 4.56
CA PRO A 334 -10.58 10.56 4.07
C PRO A 334 -11.31 11.33 2.94
N PHE A 335 -11.92 10.61 2.00
CA PHE A 335 -12.70 11.23 0.91
C PHE A 335 -13.95 11.95 1.41
N THR A 336 -14.62 11.47 2.46
CA THR A 336 -15.79 12.15 3.03
C THR A 336 -15.39 13.48 3.66
N TYR A 337 -14.27 13.53 4.37
CA TYR A 337 -13.78 14.80 4.91
C TYR A 337 -13.32 15.75 3.81
N PHE A 338 -12.64 15.23 2.77
CA PHE A 338 -12.30 16.02 1.59
C PHE A 338 -13.55 16.63 0.92
N GLN A 339 -14.59 15.82 0.67
CA GLN A 339 -15.85 16.32 0.10
C GLN A 339 -16.50 17.40 0.97
N ARG A 340 -16.47 17.24 2.29
CA ARG A 340 -17.00 18.24 3.24
C ARG A 340 -16.21 19.55 3.25
N LEU A 341 -14.94 19.53 2.82
CA LEU A 341 -14.09 20.69 2.64
C LEU A 341 -14.20 21.29 1.23
N LYS A 342 -14.55 20.50 0.22
CA LYS A 342 -14.54 20.90 -1.20
C LYS A 342 -15.32 22.19 -1.44
N ASP A 343 -16.50 22.34 -0.82
CA ASP A 343 -17.33 23.55 -0.96
C ASP A 343 -16.62 24.81 -0.42
N ALA A 344 -15.92 24.69 0.71
CA ALA A 344 -15.15 25.78 1.29
C ALA A 344 -13.84 26.06 0.53
N LEU A 345 -13.28 25.04 -0.11
CA LEU A 345 -12.11 25.16 -0.98
C LEU A 345 -12.46 25.83 -2.31
N SER A 346 -13.63 25.54 -2.90
CA SER A 346 -14.07 26.17 -4.16
C SER A 346 -14.21 27.69 -4.04
N ASP A 347 -14.69 28.22 -2.92
CA ASP A 347 -14.83 29.67 -2.72
C ASP A 347 -13.49 30.41 -2.65
N GLU A 348 -12.40 29.76 -2.22
CA GLU A 348 -11.03 30.30 -2.25
C GLU A 348 -10.33 30.04 -3.62
N ILE A 349 -10.55 28.87 -4.21
CA ILE A 349 -9.90 28.41 -5.46
C ILE A 349 -10.51 29.08 -6.71
N LEU A 350 -11.71 29.68 -6.63
CA LEU A 350 -12.34 30.47 -7.71
C LEU A 350 -11.54 31.73 -8.15
N SER A 351 -10.36 31.96 -7.58
CA SER A 351 -9.38 32.95 -8.06
C SER A 351 -8.30 32.37 -9.00
N ASP A 352 -8.28 31.05 -9.25
CA ASP A 352 -7.32 30.37 -10.12
C ASP A 352 -7.94 30.03 -11.50
N PRO A 353 -7.36 30.43 -12.65
CA PRO A 353 -7.99 30.31 -13.96
C PRO A 353 -8.19 28.88 -14.52
N TYR A 354 -7.78 27.84 -13.79
CA TYR A 354 -7.83 26.44 -14.26
C TYR A 354 -9.03 25.62 -13.77
N PHE A 355 -10.04 26.23 -13.13
CA PHE A 355 -11.17 25.51 -12.54
C PHE A 355 -12.27 25.04 -13.54
N PHE A 356 -12.00 25.02 -14.84
CA PHE A 356 -12.94 24.55 -15.87
C PHE A 356 -12.62 23.12 -16.35
N SER A 357 -12.62 22.14 -15.43
CA SER A 357 -12.59 20.71 -15.78
C SER A 357 -13.37 19.78 -14.81
N LEU A 358 -14.00 20.32 -13.76
CA LEU A 358 -14.62 19.49 -12.72
C LEU A 358 -16.00 18.91 -13.06
N ASN A 359 -16.72 19.47 -14.03
CA ASN A 359 -18.09 19.00 -14.33
C ASN A 359 -18.12 17.66 -15.08
N ASN A 360 -17.11 17.33 -15.88
CA ASN A 360 -16.99 15.99 -16.49
C ASN A 360 -16.40 14.96 -15.50
N MET A 361 -15.39 15.34 -14.70
CA MET A 361 -14.82 14.47 -13.67
C MET A 361 -15.83 14.04 -12.59
N ASN A 362 -16.77 14.90 -12.21
CA ASN A 362 -17.82 14.54 -11.25
C ASN A 362 -18.69 13.37 -11.74
N ASN A 363 -18.96 13.26 -13.05
CA ASN A 363 -19.78 12.18 -13.61
C ASN A 363 -19.02 10.85 -13.71
N VAL A 364 -17.75 10.88 -14.14
CA VAL A 364 -16.89 9.68 -14.17
C VAL A 364 -16.65 9.17 -12.75
N THR A 365 -16.34 10.07 -11.81
CA THR A 365 -16.13 9.73 -10.40
C THR A 365 -17.41 9.16 -9.77
N ALA A 366 -18.58 9.77 -10.05
CA ALA A 366 -19.87 9.23 -9.61
C ALA A 366 -20.10 7.81 -10.14
N LYS A 367 -19.80 7.56 -11.42
CA LYS A 367 -19.93 6.24 -12.04
C LYS A 367 -18.95 5.21 -11.49
N LEU A 368 -17.70 5.59 -11.22
CA LEU A 368 -16.72 4.74 -10.55
C LEU A 368 -17.15 4.40 -9.12
N ASN A 369 -17.76 5.34 -8.39
CA ASN A 369 -18.32 5.09 -7.07
C ASN A 369 -19.52 4.13 -7.11
N GLU A 370 -20.41 4.26 -8.09
CA GLU A 370 -21.51 3.31 -8.31
C GLU A 370 -20.98 1.90 -8.62
N ILE A 371 -19.98 1.78 -9.50
CA ILE A 371 -19.32 0.50 -9.81
C ILE A 371 -18.67 -0.10 -8.56
N ALA A 372 -17.97 0.72 -7.77
CA ALA A 372 -17.36 0.27 -6.52
C ALA A 372 -18.41 -0.25 -5.52
N LEU A 373 -19.51 0.48 -5.35
CA LEU A 373 -20.61 0.08 -4.47
C LEU A 373 -21.25 -1.24 -4.94
N HIS A 374 -21.45 -1.40 -6.25
CA HIS A 374 -21.99 -2.63 -6.83
C HIS A 374 -21.02 -3.81 -6.66
N LYS A 375 -19.70 -3.59 -6.82
CA LYS A 375 -18.66 -4.61 -6.51
C LYS A 375 -18.72 -5.02 -5.05
N PHE A 376 -18.89 -4.09 -4.11
CA PHE A 376 -19.00 -4.41 -2.68
C PHE A 376 -20.24 -5.26 -2.38
N GLN A 377 -21.39 -4.96 -2.99
CA GLN A 377 -22.61 -5.74 -2.83
C GLN A 377 -22.41 -7.18 -3.33
N LEU A 378 -21.87 -7.34 -4.55
CA LEU A 378 -21.59 -8.65 -5.13
C LEU A 378 -20.53 -9.43 -4.34
N ALA A 379 -19.51 -8.77 -3.80
CA ALA A 379 -18.51 -9.40 -2.95
C ALA A 379 -19.11 -9.89 -1.61
N SER A 380 -20.02 -9.12 -1.01
CA SER A 380 -20.76 -9.53 0.19
C SER A 380 -21.64 -10.75 -0.06
N GLU A 381 -22.37 -10.75 -1.20
CA GLU A 381 -23.20 -11.87 -1.63
C GLU A 381 -22.34 -13.12 -1.91
N PHE A 382 -21.20 -12.95 -2.60
CA PHE A 382 -20.23 -14.01 -2.83
C PHE A 382 -19.76 -14.66 -1.52
N LEU A 383 -19.35 -13.86 -0.52
CA LEU A 383 -18.91 -14.37 0.78
C LEU A 383 -20.01 -15.12 1.52
N THR A 384 -21.25 -14.63 1.42
CA THR A 384 -22.43 -15.26 2.04
C THR A 384 -22.71 -16.63 1.42
N LEU A 385 -22.74 -16.71 0.09
CA LEU A 385 -22.92 -17.98 -0.64
C LEU A 385 -21.77 -18.95 -0.38
N TYR A 386 -20.54 -18.45 -0.26
CA TYR A 386 -19.38 -19.29 0.06
C TYR A 386 -19.50 -19.88 1.48
N GLY A 387 -19.99 -19.11 2.45
CA GLY A 387 -20.29 -19.61 3.79
C GLY A 387 -21.41 -20.67 3.81
N GLN A 388 -22.45 -20.49 3.00
CA GLN A 388 -23.50 -21.50 2.82
C GLN A 388 -22.93 -22.78 2.19
N LEU A 389 -22.11 -22.65 1.14
CA LEU A 389 -21.45 -23.77 0.47
C LEU A 389 -20.56 -24.56 1.45
N GLN A 390 -19.79 -23.86 2.28
CA GLN A 390 -18.97 -24.47 3.32
C GLN A 390 -19.82 -25.28 4.31
N THR A 391 -20.93 -24.70 4.78
CA THR A 391 -21.87 -25.38 5.70
C THR A 391 -22.42 -26.68 5.09
N ILE A 392 -22.79 -26.66 3.81
CA ILE A 392 -23.27 -27.85 3.10
C ILE A 392 -22.16 -28.89 2.97
N PHE A 393 -20.93 -28.48 2.63
CA PHE A 393 -19.79 -29.40 2.54
C PHE A 393 -19.41 -30.03 3.87
N ASP A 394 -19.55 -29.31 4.99
CA ASP A 394 -19.29 -29.86 6.32
C ASP A 394 -20.34 -30.92 6.70
N SER A 395 -21.62 -30.66 6.40
CA SER A 395 -22.68 -31.68 6.52
C SER A 395 -22.40 -32.91 5.63
N TYR A 396 -22.01 -32.69 4.37
CA TYR A 396 -21.64 -33.76 3.46
C TYR A 396 -20.50 -34.62 4.00
N ARG A 397 -19.39 -34.00 4.45
CA ARG A 397 -18.23 -34.70 5.02
C ARG A 397 -18.60 -35.50 6.26
N TYR A 398 -19.44 -34.93 7.13
CA TYR A 398 -19.95 -35.62 8.31
C TYR A 398 -20.78 -36.85 7.95
N ASN A 399 -21.71 -36.71 7.00
CA ASN A 399 -22.56 -37.80 6.52
C ASN A 399 -21.76 -38.89 5.77
N LEU A 400 -20.75 -38.49 5.00
CA LEU A 400 -19.83 -39.41 4.33
C LEU A 400 -18.99 -40.20 5.34
N SER A 401 -18.46 -39.54 6.38
CA SER A 401 -17.72 -40.19 7.46
C SER A 401 -18.57 -41.23 8.18
N LYS A 402 -19.81 -40.89 8.54
CA LYS A 402 -20.78 -41.86 9.11
C LYS A 402 -21.04 -43.04 8.19
N THR A 403 -21.16 -42.80 6.89
CA THR A 403 -21.39 -43.86 5.90
C THR A 403 -20.23 -44.86 5.89
N LYS A 404 -18.98 -44.38 5.93
CA LYS A 404 -17.79 -45.25 6.00
C LYS A 404 -17.80 -46.14 7.24
N THR A 405 -18.15 -45.58 8.40
CA THR A 405 -18.23 -46.33 9.66
C THR A 405 -19.36 -47.35 9.65
N VAL A 406 -20.56 -46.97 9.19
CA VAL A 406 -21.74 -47.86 9.17
C VAL A 406 -21.57 -49.05 8.23
N LEU A 407 -20.92 -48.85 7.08
CA LEU A 407 -20.71 -49.91 6.10
C LEU A 407 -19.44 -50.74 6.35
N GLY A 408 -18.66 -50.41 7.38
CA GLY A 408 -17.45 -51.16 7.74
C GLY A 408 -16.37 -51.13 6.67
N TYR A 409 -16.32 -50.08 5.84
CA TYR A 409 -15.30 -49.96 4.79
C TYR A 409 -13.91 -49.85 5.42
N SER A 410 -13.15 -50.95 5.40
CA SER A 410 -11.70 -50.92 5.53
C SER A 410 -11.08 -50.35 4.25
N ALA A 411 -10.04 -49.52 4.37
CA ALA A 411 -9.29 -48.98 3.23
C ALA A 411 -8.76 -50.08 2.28
N THR A 412 -8.62 -51.32 2.76
CA THR A 412 -8.21 -52.48 1.95
C THR A 412 -9.28 -53.00 0.98
N SER A 413 -10.57 -52.68 1.20
CA SER A 413 -11.69 -53.11 0.34
C SER A 413 -11.87 -52.24 -0.91
N ALA A 414 -11.16 -51.12 -1.00
CA ALA A 414 -11.19 -50.19 -2.14
C ALA A 414 -10.33 -50.64 -3.33
N ALA A 415 -9.86 -51.90 -3.35
CA ALA A 415 -9.02 -52.44 -4.42
C ALA A 415 -9.79 -52.77 -5.72
N VAL A 416 -11.13 -52.71 -5.71
CA VAL A 416 -11.97 -52.90 -6.89
C VAL A 416 -12.74 -51.60 -7.15
N ILE A 417 -12.02 -50.57 -7.57
CA ILE A 417 -12.65 -49.36 -8.12
C ILE A 417 -12.93 -49.66 -9.60
N ASP A 418 -14.21 -49.81 -9.93
CA ASP A 418 -14.66 -49.89 -11.32
C ASP A 418 -14.40 -48.51 -11.97
N ASN A 419 -13.31 -48.39 -12.72
CA ASN A 419 -12.94 -47.19 -13.48
C ASN A 419 -13.81 -47.09 -14.73
N ARG A 420 -15.11 -46.82 -14.56
CA ARG A 420 -15.96 -46.39 -15.68
C ARG A 420 -15.87 -44.88 -15.78
N ASP A 421 -15.62 -44.41 -17.00
CA ASP A 421 -15.82 -43.00 -17.32
C ASP A 421 -17.29 -42.68 -17.11
N LEU A 422 -17.58 -41.85 -16.10
CA LEU A 422 -18.93 -41.43 -15.78
C LEU A 422 -19.36 -40.36 -16.79
N GLU A 423 -20.44 -40.62 -17.51
CA GLU A 423 -21.07 -39.58 -18.32
C GLU A 423 -21.61 -38.46 -17.40
N PRO A 424 -21.43 -37.19 -17.78
CA PRO A 424 -21.91 -36.06 -16.99
C PRO A 424 -23.44 -36.08 -16.93
N VAL A 425 -23.99 -36.38 -15.76
CA VAL A 425 -25.44 -36.48 -15.51
C VAL A 425 -26.11 -35.11 -15.36
N ILE A 426 -25.32 -34.06 -15.12
CA ILE A 426 -25.81 -32.70 -14.84
C ILE A 426 -25.07 -31.73 -15.76
N ARG A 427 -25.84 -30.92 -16.49
CA ARG A 427 -25.32 -29.89 -17.40
C ARG A 427 -25.62 -28.52 -16.83
N VAL A 428 -24.64 -27.63 -16.91
CA VAL A 428 -24.77 -26.22 -16.54
C VAL A 428 -24.91 -25.43 -17.84
N ALA A 429 -26.00 -24.68 -17.98
CA ALA A 429 -26.20 -23.72 -19.07
C ALA A 429 -25.62 -22.37 -18.66
N VAL A 430 -24.97 -21.69 -19.61
CA VAL A 430 -24.46 -20.33 -19.44
C VAL A 430 -25.24 -19.43 -20.38
N SER A 431 -26.02 -18.53 -19.81
CA SER A 431 -26.79 -17.53 -20.55
C SER A 431 -25.87 -16.45 -21.13
N ALA A 432 -26.34 -15.70 -22.14
CA ALA A 432 -25.56 -14.64 -22.79
C ALA A 432 -25.17 -13.47 -21.85
N ASP A 433 -25.89 -13.30 -20.74
CA ASP A 433 -25.60 -12.38 -19.63
C ASP A 433 -24.58 -12.95 -18.62
N GLY A 434 -24.06 -14.16 -18.87
CA GLY A 434 -23.11 -14.88 -18.01
C GLY A 434 -23.71 -15.45 -16.73
N THR A 435 -25.03 -15.60 -16.67
CA THR A 435 -25.71 -16.32 -15.59
C THR A 435 -25.59 -17.83 -15.81
N PHE A 436 -25.03 -18.53 -14.82
CA PHE A 436 -24.92 -19.99 -14.80
C PHE A 436 -26.18 -20.57 -14.17
N SER A 437 -26.78 -21.57 -14.81
CA SER A 437 -27.98 -22.25 -14.32
C SER A 437 -27.92 -23.74 -14.62
N LEU A 438 -28.64 -24.55 -13.84
CA LEU A 438 -28.75 -25.99 -14.10
C LEU A 438 -29.74 -26.21 -15.26
N SER A 439 -29.32 -26.94 -16.30
CA SER A 439 -30.22 -27.32 -17.39
C SER A 439 -31.20 -28.39 -16.91
N ALA A 440 -32.50 -28.16 -17.11
CA ALA A 440 -33.55 -29.10 -16.70
C ALA A 440 -33.73 -30.27 -17.68
N ASP A 441 -33.30 -30.14 -18.93
CA ASP A 441 -33.51 -31.15 -19.98
C ASP A 441 -32.19 -31.51 -20.66
N GLY A 442 -31.82 -32.78 -20.57
CA GLY A 442 -31.08 -33.40 -21.66
C GLY A 442 -32.07 -33.67 -22.78
N ILE A 443 -31.85 -33.06 -23.96
CA ILE A 443 -32.22 -33.50 -25.33
C ILE A 443 -32.32 -32.23 -26.20
N GLU A 444 -31.35 -32.01 -27.07
CA GLU A 444 -31.62 -31.36 -28.36
C GLU A 444 -32.36 -32.37 -29.25
N PRO A 445 -33.38 -31.98 -30.03
CA PRO A 445 -34.23 -32.92 -30.74
C PRO A 445 -33.55 -33.39 -32.03
N GLN A 446 -32.70 -34.42 -31.95
CA GLN A 446 -32.41 -35.26 -33.11
C GLN A 446 -32.39 -36.74 -32.73
N VAL A 447 -33.30 -37.46 -33.39
CA VAL A 447 -33.49 -38.92 -33.46
C VAL A 447 -34.20 -39.56 -32.27
N LEU A 448 -35.44 -39.94 -32.58
CA LEU A 448 -36.44 -40.56 -31.74
C LEU A 448 -36.18 -42.07 -31.62
N GLU A 449 -35.66 -42.54 -30.50
CA GLU A 449 -35.93 -43.91 -30.04
C GLU A 449 -36.38 -43.89 -28.58
N LYS A 450 -37.52 -44.54 -28.32
CA LYS A 450 -38.24 -44.54 -27.05
C LYS A 450 -37.43 -45.24 -25.95
N HIS A 451 -36.79 -44.48 -25.08
CA HIS A 451 -36.41 -44.95 -23.75
C HIS A 451 -37.05 -44.08 -22.65
N PRO A 452 -37.47 -44.67 -21.50
CA PRO A 452 -38.12 -43.95 -20.42
C PRO A 452 -37.14 -42.96 -19.76
N PRO A 453 -37.63 -41.94 -19.03
CA PRO A 453 -36.82 -40.81 -18.60
C PRO A 453 -35.72 -41.27 -17.65
N LEU A 454 -34.45 -41.10 -18.08
CA LEU A 454 -33.25 -41.35 -17.29
C LEU A 454 -33.12 -40.27 -16.21
N THR A 455 -33.88 -40.44 -15.13
CA THR A 455 -33.55 -39.83 -13.85
C THR A 455 -32.27 -40.46 -13.32
N CYS A 456 -31.32 -39.64 -12.83
CA CYS A 456 -30.01 -40.06 -12.31
C CYS A 456 -30.09 -41.35 -11.47
N GLN A 457 -29.72 -42.48 -12.09
CA GLN A 457 -29.90 -43.82 -11.52
C GLN A 457 -28.63 -44.40 -10.89
N PHE A 458 -27.60 -43.59 -10.62
CA PHE A 458 -26.47 -44.09 -9.83
C PHE A 458 -26.89 -44.23 -8.36
N ARG A 459 -27.22 -45.46 -7.95
CA ARG A 459 -27.44 -45.86 -6.55
C ARG A 459 -26.39 -46.91 -6.21
N PRO A 460 -25.21 -46.51 -5.71
CA PRO A 460 -24.13 -47.47 -5.40
C PRO A 460 -24.55 -48.51 -4.36
N PHE A 461 -25.62 -48.25 -3.60
CA PHE A 461 -26.16 -49.13 -2.56
C PHE A 461 -27.56 -49.69 -2.86
N GLY A 462 -28.13 -49.43 -4.04
CA GLY A 462 -29.45 -49.94 -4.43
C GLY A 462 -30.57 -49.62 -3.43
N ILE A 463 -31.33 -50.65 -3.01
CA ILE A 463 -32.42 -50.54 -2.01
C ILE A 463 -31.89 -50.45 -0.57
N LEU A 464 -30.65 -50.86 -0.32
CA LEU A 464 -30.03 -50.93 1.02
C LEU A 464 -29.17 -49.70 1.34
N GLU A 465 -29.47 -48.54 0.74
CA GLU A 465 -28.72 -47.31 0.95
C GLU A 465 -28.83 -46.81 2.41
N PRO A 466 -27.71 -46.70 3.15
CA PRO A 466 -27.74 -46.14 4.50
C PRO A 466 -28.26 -44.70 4.49
N ARG A 467 -29.00 -44.32 5.53
CA ARG A 467 -29.56 -42.96 5.66
C ARG A 467 -28.50 -41.87 5.50
N CYS A 468 -27.31 -42.08 6.06
CA CYS A 468 -26.18 -41.16 5.94
C CYS A 468 -25.67 -41.01 4.50
N ALA A 469 -25.66 -42.07 3.69
CA ALA A 469 -25.27 -41.99 2.28
C ALA A 469 -26.30 -41.19 1.47
N ARG A 470 -27.60 -41.41 1.74
CA ARG A 470 -28.69 -40.66 1.12
C ARG A 470 -28.66 -39.17 1.46
N GLU A 471 -28.38 -38.82 2.72
CA GLU A 471 -28.23 -37.41 3.11
C GLU A 471 -26.98 -36.78 2.49
N ALA A 472 -25.84 -37.48 2.44
CA ALA A 472 -24.64 -36.99 1.75
C ALA A 472 -24.90 -36.67 0.27
N ARG A 473 -25.64 -37.54 -0.46
CA ARG A 473 -26.04 -37.26 -1.84
C ARG A 473 -26.94 -36.04 -1.97
N ARG A 474 -27.88 -35.85 -1.03
CA ARG A 474 -28.75 -34.66 -1.01
C ARG A 474 -27.93 -33.40 -0.76
N ASP A 475 -26.94 -33.46 0.12
CA ASP A 475 -26.04 -32.34 0.39
C ASP A 475 -25.25 -31.95 -0.87
N VAL A 476 -24.70 -32.91 -1.61
CA VAL A 476 -24.03 -32.63 -2.91
C VAL A 476 -24.99 -32.06 -3.94
N ALA A 477 -26.24 -32.56 -4.02
CA ALA A 477 -27.22 -31.99 -4.94
C ALA A 477 -27.57 -30.52 -4.61
N LYS A 478 -27.57 -30.17 -3.32
CA LYS A 478 -27.81 -28.79 -2.84
C LYS A 478 -26.65 -27.84 -3.13
N THR A 479 -25.41 -28.31 -3.33
CA THR A 479 -24.29 -27.41 -3.64
C THR A 479 -24.34 -26.90 -5.08
N LEU A 480 -24.95 -27.65 -6.00
CA LEU A 480 -24.92 -27.34 -7.43
C LEU A 480 -25.58 -25.99 -7.79
N PRO A 481 -26.78 -25.63 -7.28
CA PRO A 481 -27.34 -24.30 -7.49
C PRO A 481 -26.46 -23.19 -6.89
N VAL A 482 -25.93 -23.40 -5.68
CA VAL A 482 -25.07 -22.43 -4.98
C VAL A 482 -23.78 -22.16 -5.77
N ILE A 483 -23.18 -23.21 -6.34
CA ILE A 483 -21.99 -23.09 -7.20
C ILE A 483 -22.30 -22.31 -8.48
N CYS A 484 -23.47 -22.50 -9.08
CA CYS A 484 -23.90 -21.74 -10.26
C CYS A 484 -24.09 -20.25 -9.91
N GLU A 485 -24.69 -19.93 -8.77
CA GLU A 485 -24.82 -18.54 -8.31
C GLU A 485 -23.45 -17.90 -8.05
N ILE A 486 -22.54 -18.61 -7.36
CA ILE A 486 -21.16 -18.15 -7.14
C ILE A 486 -20.44 -17.88 -8.46
N ALA A 487 -20.58 -18.77 -9.45
CA ALA A 487 -19.99 -18.60 -10.78
C ALA A 487 -20.57 -17.38 -11.51
N SER A 488 -21.87 -17.15 -11.40
CA SER A 488 -22.57 -15.98 -11.97
C SER A 488 -22.08 -14.67 -11.35
N ILE A 489 -21.90 -14.63 -10.03
CA ILE A 489 -21.35 -13.45 -9.34
C ILE A 489 -19.90 -13.20 -9.77
N LYS A 490 -19.07 -14.24 -9.88
CA LYS A 490 -17.70 -14.11 -10.38
C LYS A 490 -17.66 -13.49 -11.78
N TYR A 491 -18.55 -13.93 -12.67
CA TYR A 491 -18.66 -13.35 -14.00
C TYR A 491 -19.04 -11.86 -13.95
N LYS A 492 -20.05 -11.49 -13.16
CA LYS A 492 -20.45 -10.09 -12.97
C LYS A 492 -19.32 -9.22 -12.41
N LEU A 493 -18.58 -9.71 -11.42
CA LEU A 493 -17.42 -9.02 -10.86
C LEU A 493 -16.34 -8.78 -11.92
N GLN A 494 -16.09 -9.77 -12.80
CA GLN A 494 -15.15 -9.63 -13.90
C GLN A 494 -15.60 -8.57 -14.91
N GLN A 495 -16.90 -8.49 -15.22
CA GLN A 495 -17.43 -7.45 -16.11
C GLN A 495 -17.29 -6.05 -15.51
N LEU A 496 -17.65 -5.87 -14.24
CA LEU A 496 -17.48 -4.59 -13.53
C LEU A 496 -16.01 -4.18 -13.39
N HIS A 497 -15.08 -5.15 -13.36
CA HIS A 497 -13.65 -4.87 -13.37
C HIS A 497 -13.21 -4.29 -14.72
N LYS A 498 -13.62 -4.92 -15.83
CA LYS A 498 -13.35 -4.42 -17.18
C LYS A 498 -13.98 -3.04 -17.42
N GLU A 499 -15.21 -2.82 -16.96
CA GLU A 499 -15.88 -1.51 -17.06
C GLU A 499 -15.11 -0.42 -16.29
N SER A 500 -14.61 -0.74 -15.08
CA SER A 500 -13.78 0.21 -14.35
C SER A 500 -12.44 0.51 -15.04
N GLU A 501 -11.79 -0.48 -15.65
CA GLU A 501 -10.54 -0.29 -16.40
C GLU A 501 -10.75 0.55 -17.67
N GLN A 502 -11.89 0.38 -18.35
CA GLN A 502 -12.27 1.20 -19.50
C GLN A 502 -12.51 2.65 -19.11
N LEU A 503 -13.22 2.89 -18.00
CA LEU A 503 -13.47 4.25 -17.51
C LEU A 503 -12.19 4.95 -17.06
N THR A 504 -11.26 4.24 -16.42
CA THR A 504 -9.98 4.83 -16.01
C THR A 504 -9.05 5.07 -17.20
N SER A 505 -9.02 4.18 -18.20
CA SER A 505 -8.20 4.37 -19.41
C SER A 505 -8.70 5.49 -20.34
N HIS A 506 -10.01 5.71 -20.42
CA HIS A 506 -10.57 6.81 -21.21
C HIS A 506 -10.21 8.19 -20.63
N ASP A 507 -10.13 8.31 -19.31
CA ASP A 507 -9.74 9.53 -18.59
C ASP A 507 -8.29 9.95 -18.95
N TYR A 508 -7.36 8.99 -19.02
CA TYR A 508 -5.97 9.26 -19.44
C TYR A 508 -5.82 9.67 -20.92
N SER A 509 -6.77 9.31 -21.78
CA SER A 509 -6.73 9.65 -23.22
C SER A 509 -7.28 11.04 -23.55
N GLU A 510 -8.15 11.61 -22.70
CA GLU A 510 -8.65 12.98 -22.84
C GLU A 510 -7.73 14.02 -22.19
N LEU A 511 -6.74 13.58 -21.41
CA LEU A 511 -5.72 14.40 -20.74
C LEU A 511 -4.42 14.60 -21.55
N GLY A 512 -4.32 13.99 -22.75
CA GLY A 512 -3.22 14.19 -23.70
C GLY A 512 -3.66 15.04 -24.89
#